data_AF-A0A7Y5UWX5-F1
#
_entry.id   AF-A0A7Y5UWX5-F1
#
_cell.length_a   1.000
_cell.length_b   1.000
_cell.length_c   1.000
_cell.angle_alpha   90.00
_cell.angle_beta   90.00
_cell.angle_gamma   90.00
#
_symmetry.space_group_name_H-M   'P 1'
#
loop_
_entity.id
_entity.type
_entity.pdbx_description
1 polymer ?
#
loop_
_entity_poly.entity_id
_entity_poly.type
_entity_poly.pdbx_seq_one_letter_code
_entity_poly.pdbx_strand_id
1 'polypeptide(L)'
;MTGWLMLVLAAVGAEPERLVVPLEPASWSNSTPAALRGGRAPAALAEDDGQPALHAPFGFGDPKLSEPLFISTKLPAPPLRRAVRQIRFRYRFDAPGPTAPLLTPGGFRVRLRTGPTSFTDHDVPLVEGGWPTGRWVEAVLEADLFAGRITNIYSRLFEDQHVQELTFRLDDVDHQNAAGTLHLADLSLVVEADGSEQPYTPVTSPRPAAARLRLLNIVHGADGWYDFDLAARRLDPAAEVLSSPFRGLHFPIWDFPASRAELLSYDLIVLGDVDPWVLTDTQVRWLVDAVHSGAGLLVGGGHHSLGLAKKHPRALLDLLPVTYQPGAPVV
;
A
#
# COMPACT_ATOMS: atom_id res chain seq x y z
N MET A 1 -22.94 -30.98 -18.90
CA MET A 1 -23.18 -29.74 -18.13
C MET A 1 -22.28 -29.77 -16.91
N THR A 2 -21.08 -29.23 -17.02
CA THR A 2 -20.05 -29.20 -15.97
C THR A 2 -20.08 -27.82 -15.33
N GLY A 3 -20.61 -27.76 -14.11
CA GLY A 3 -20.66 -26.54 -13.31
C GLY A 3 -19.28 -26.20 -12.78
N TRP A 4 -18.78 -25.02 -13.12
CA TRP A 4 -17.60 -24.42 -12.52
C TRP A 4 -17.95 -23.95 -11.11
N LEU A 5 -17.47 -24.67 -10.11
CA LEU A 5 -17.56 -24.26 -8.71
C LEU A 5 -16.51 -23.16 -8.49
N MET A 6 -16.94 -21.89 -8.53
CA MET A 6 -16.13 -20.76 -8.10
C MET A 6 -15.91 -20.89 -6.58
N LEU A 7 -14.73 -21.35 -6.18
CA LEU A 7 -14.31 -21.36 -4.78
C LEU A 7 -14.02 -19.90 -4.38
N VAL A 8 -15.01 -19.22 -3.81
CA VAL A 8 -14.79 -17.94 -3.13
C VAL A 8 -14.09 -18.26 -1.81
N LEU A 9 -12.76 -18.23 -1.83
CA LEU A 9 -11.96 -18.15 -0.61
C LEU A 9 -12.28 -16.79 0.03
N ALA A 10 -13.21 -16.79 0.98
CA ALA A 10 -13.35 -15.69 1.91
C ALA A 10 -12.06 -15.65 2.75
N ALA A 11 -11.09 -14.86 2.31
CA ALA A 11 -10.01 -14.43 3.16
C ALA A 11 -10.67 -13.75 4.37
N VAL A 12 -10.51 -14.32 5.55
CA VAL A 12 -10.81 -13.64 6.81
C VAL A 12 -9.83 -12.48 6.89
N GLY A 13 -10.21 -11.35 6.29
CA GLY A 13 -9.40 -10.14 6.25
C GLY A 13 -9.24 -9.64 7.68
N ALA A 14 -8.01 -9.33 8.07
CA ALA A 14 -7.77 -8.62 9.31
C ALA A 14 -8.52 -7.27 9.27
N GLU A 15 -9.10 -6.88 10.40
CA GLU A 15 -9.86 -5.63 10.54
C GLU A 15 -9.00 -4.43 10.14
N PRO A 16 -9.54 -3.47 9.37
CA PRO A 16 -8.80 -2.30 8.93
C PRO A 16 -8.29 -1.49 10.13
N GLU A 17 -7.06 -1.00 10.02
CA GLU A 17 -6.40 -0.26 11.09
C GLU A 17 -6.69 1.24 10.95
N ARG A 18 -6.85 1.93 12.08
CA ARG A 18 -6.99 3.38 12.13
C ARG A 18 -5.66 4.04 12.50
N LEU A 19 -5.04 4.72 11.55
CA LEU A 19 -3.86 5.55 11.78
C LEU A 19 -4.30 6.99 12.11
N VAL A 20 -3.99 7.46 13.31
CA VAL A 20 -4.20 8.87 13.69
C VAL A 20 -3.08 9.71 13.09
N VAL A 21 -3.44 10.83 12.43
CA VAL A 21 -2.45 11.76 11.88
C VAL A 21 -2.26 12.91 12.88
N PRO A 22 -1.03 13.14 13.39
CA PRO A 22 -0.77 14.22 14.33
C PRO A 22 -1.07 15.60 13.74
N LEU A 23 -1.65 16.48 14.55
CA LEU A 23 -1.93 17.88 14.18
C LEU A 23 -0.81 18.85 14.63
N GLU A 24 0.40 18.35 14.91
CA GLU A 24 1.51 19.15 15.42
C GLU A 24 1.94 20.22 14.40
N PRO A 25 1.92 21.53 14.72
CA PRO A 25 2.15 22.62 13.76
C PRO A 25 3.43 22.48 12.95
N ALA A 26 4.51 22.01 13.58
CA ALA A 26 5.81 21.88 12.94
C ALA A 26 5.80 20.84 11.79
N SER A 27 4.83 19.94 11.76
CA SER A 27 4.66 18.94 10.71
C SER A 27 3.78 19.42 9.56
N TRP A 28 3.10 20.56 9.72
CA TRP A 28 2.18 21.12 8.73
C TRP A 28 2.79 22.32 8.03
N SER A 29 2.66 22.34 6.71
CA SER A 29 3.06 23.45 5.85
C SER A 29 1.81 24.07 5.23
N ASN A 30 1.75 25.40 5.21
CA ASN A 30 0.76 26.14 4.45
C ASN A 30 1.48 26.81 3.28
N SER A 31 1.16 26.42 2.05
CA SER A 31 1.87 26.89 0.87
C SER A 31 0.92 27.13 -0.29
N THR A 32 1.29 28.08 -1.13
CA THR A 32 0.78 28.17 -2.48
C THR A 32 1.93 27.90 -3.45
N PRO A 33 1.66 27.38 -4.66
CA PRO A 33 2.69 27.29 -5.68
C PRO A 33 3.31 28.67 -5.88
N ALA A 34 4.64 28.77 -6.01
CA ALA A 34 5.32 30.06 -6.10
C ALA A 34 4.81 30.99 -7.23
N ALA A 35 4.13 30.42 -8.23
CA ALA A 35 3.47 31.15 -9.32
C ALA A 35 2.12 31.79 -8.95
N LEU A 36 1.51 31.43 -7.82
CA LEU A 36 0.16 31.81 -7.38
C LEU A 36 0.27 32.38 -5.95
N ARG A 37 0.06 33.69 -5.75
CA ARG A 37 0.40 34.42 -4.50
C ARG A 37 -0.74 34.44 -3.48
N GLY A 38 -1.32 33.28 -3.14
CA GLY A 38 -2.44 33.18 -2.20
C GLY A 38 -2.06 32.73 -0.79
N GLY A 39 -1.19 33.43 -0.04
CA GLY A 39 -0.82 33.01 1.32
C GLY A 39 -0.84 34.15 2.33
N ARG A 40 -1.70 34.08 3.37
CA ARG A 40 -1.79 35.13 4.40
C ARG A 40 -1.02 34.80 5.70
N ALA A 41 -0.99 33.55 6.16
CA ALA A 41 -0.26 33.12 7.36
C ALA A 41 -0.10 31.58 7.42
N PRO A 42 0.92 31.04 8.13
CA PRO A 42 1.05 29.60 8.36
C PRO A 42 -0.12 29.04 9.18
N ALA A 43 -0.39 27.74 9.02
CA ALA A 43 -1.34 27.05 9.89
C ALA A 43 -0.80 26.99 11.32
N ALA A 44 -1.70 27.07 12.31
CA ALA A 44 -1.36 27.04 13.73
C ALA A 44 -2.23 26.02 14.45
N LEU A 45 -1.71 25.38 15.49
CA LEU A 45 -2.51 24.55 16.38
C LEU A 45 -3.09 25.44 17.48
N ALA A 46 -4.39 25.27 17.72
CA ALA A 46 -5.08 25.87 18.84
C ALA A 46 -6.03 24.85 19.48
N GLU A 47 -6.51 25.19 20.67
CA GLU A 47 -7.55 24.43 21.34
C GLU A 47 -8.92 24.96 20.90
N ASP A 48 -9.82 24.07 20.53
CA ASP A 48 -11.17 24.37 20.09
C ASP A 48 -12.12 23.33 20.70
N ASP A 49 -13.12 23.78 21.47
CA ASP A 49 -14.00 22.92 22.27
C ASP A 49 -13.26 21.88 23.14
N GLY A 50 -12.10 22.27 23.70
CA GLY A 50 -11.29 21.38 24.55
C GLY A 50 -10.49 20.32 23.80
N GLN A 51 -10.39 20.41 22.47
CA GLN A 51 -9.66 19.48 21.61
C GLN A 51 -8.63 20.22 20.73
N PRO A 52 -7.50 19.57 20.40
CA PRO A 52 -6.53 20.14 19.48
C PRO A 52 -7.12 20.25 18.07
N ALA A 53 -7.07 21.46 17.49
CA ALA A 53 -7.52 21.74 16.13
C ALA A 53 -6.45 22.52 15.35
N LEU A 54 -6.21 22.12 14.10
CA LEU A 54 -5.36 22.85 13.18
C LEU A 54 -6.17 23.99 12.55
N HIS A 55 -5.73 25.22 12.76
CA HIS A 55 -6.31 26.46 12.25
C HIS A 55 -5.49 26.93 11.06
N ALA A 56 -6.06 26.80 9.86
CA ALA A 56 -5.42 27.18 8.61
C ALA A 56 -6.14 28.41 8.03
N PRO A 57 -5.58 29.63 8.22
CA PRO A 57 -6.13 30.81 7.58
C PRO A 57 -5.94 30.71 6.06
N PHE A 58 -6.99 31.06 5.32
CA PHE A 58 -6.98 31.11 3.86
C PHE A 58 -7.55 32.45 3.37
N GLY A 59 -7.15 32.81 2.15
CA GLY A 59 -7.65 34.00 1.49
C GLY A 59 -7.16 34.04 0.05
N PHE A 60 -8.09 34.21 -0.88
CA PHE A 60 -7.80 34.39 -2.30
C PHE A 60 -7.81 35.88 -2.59
N GLY A 61 -6.65 36.42 -2.95
CA GLY A 61 -6.39 37.86 -2.99
C GLY A 61 -6.52 38.47 -4.38
N ASP A 62 -6.36 37.66 -5.43
CA ASP A 62 -6.43 38.12 -6.81
C ASP A 62 -7.73 37.68 -7.50
N PRO A 63 -8.65 38.63 -7.81
CA PRO A 63 -9.93 38.31 -8.45
C PRO A 63 -9.79 37.76 -9.87
N LYS A 64 -8.60 37.76 -10.46
CA LYS A 64 -8.35 37.28 -11.83
C LYS A 64 -7.61 35.95 -11.87
N LEU A 65 -7.14 35.44 -10.74
CA LEU A 65 -6.36 34.21 -10.67
C LEU A 65 -7.03 33.19 -9.76
N SER A 66 -7.02 31.93 -10.18
CA SER A 66 -7.34 30.82 -9.27
C SER A 66 -6.11 30.55 -8.41
N GLU A 67 -6.23 30.75 -7.10
CA GLU A 67 -5.15 30.60 -6.15
C GLU A 67 -5.37 29.36 -5.26
N PRO A 68 -4.78 28.20 -5.58
CA PRO A 68 -4.90 27.03 -4.73
C PRO A 68 -4.05 27.20 -3.47
N LEU A 69 -4.65 26.95 -2.31
CA LEU A 69 -3.97 26.84 -1.03
C LEU A 69 -3.75 25.37 -0.67
N PHE A 70 -2.53 25.01 -0.28
CA PHE A 70 -2.16 23.67 0.13
C PHE A 70 -1.73 23.64 1.59
N ILE A 71 -2.51 22.95 2.41
CA ILE A 71 -2.23 22.69 3.82
C ILE A 71 -1.77 21.23 3.92
N SER A 72 -0.46 21.01 4.02
CA SER A 72 0.14 19.68 3.79
C SER A 72 0.97 19.20 4.96
N THR A 73 0.90 17.90 5.25
CA THR A 73 1.79 17.21 6.19
C THR A 73 2.41 15.97 5.55
N LYS A 74 3.65 15.69 5.91
CA LYS A 74 4.29 14.42 5.56
C LYS A 74 3.81 13.36 6.53
N LEU A 75 3.38 12.22 6.01
CA LEU A 75 3.06 11.07 6.86
C LEU A 75 4.37 10.50 7.44
N PRO A 76 4.35 10.05 8.71
CA PRO A 76 5.55 9.56 9.40
C PRO A 76 6.17 8.37 8.66
N ALA A 77 7.51 8.26 8.73
CA ALA A 77 8.26 7.15 8.15
C ALA A 77 8.23 5.90 9.08
N PRO A 78 8.17 4.67 8.54
CA PRO A 78 8.15 4.35 7.12
C PRO A 78 6.81 4.76 6.48
N PRO A 79 6.83 5.22 5.22
CA PRO A 79 5.63 5.69 4.57
C PRO A 79 4.58 4.59 4.54
N LEU A 80 3.31 4.96 4.53
CA LEU A 80 2.22 4.01 4.62
C LEU A 80 2.22 3.07 3.39
N ARG A 81 2.78 1.88 3.55
CA ARG A 81 2.86 0.82 2.51
C ARG A 81 1.55 0.05 2.34
N ARG A 82 0.46 0.59 2.87
CA ARG A 82 -0.85 -0.05 2.98
C ARG A 82 -1.85 0.78 2.21
N ALA A 83 -2.87 0.14 1.63
CA ALA A 83 -3.88 0.91 0.94
C ALA A 83 -4.64 1.76 1.97
N VAL A 84 -4.69 3.08 1.76
CA VAL A 84 -5.66 3.92 2.45
C VAL A 84 -7.03 3.56 1.87
N ARG A 85 -7.99 3.24 2.74
CA ARG A 85 -9.37 2.91 2.39
C ARG A 85 -10.30 4.08 2.64
N GLN A 86 -10.08 4.79 3.74
CA GLN A 86 -10.87 5.98 4.08
C GLN A 86 -10.01 7.08 4.69
N ILE A 87 -10.43 8.33 4.49
CA ILE A 87 -9.89 9.49 5.17
C ILE A 87 -11.01 10.08 6.01
N ARG A 88 -10.76 10.25 7.32
CA ARG A 88 -11.75 10.75 8.28
C ARG A 88 -11.20 11.96 9.01
N PHE A 89 -11.99 13.01 9.09
CA PHE A 89 -11.65 14.22 9.83
C PHE A 89 -12.89 15.03 10.19
N ARG A 90 -12.81 15.84 11.24
CA ARG A 90 -13.77 16.90 11.51
C ARG A 90 -13.27 18.20 10.91
N TYR A 91 -14.18 19.00 10.38
CA TYR A 91 -13.87 20.32 9.87
C TYR A 91 -14.97 21.34 10.14
N ARG A 92 -14.57 22.61 10.18
CA ARG A 92 -15.47 23.76 10.07
C ARG A 92 -14.76 24.92 9.39
N PHE A 93 -15.55 25.85 8.87
CA PHE A 93 -15.06 27.12 8.37
C PHE A 93 -15.49 28.26 9.29
N ASP A 94 -14.60 29.20 9.53
CA ASP A 94 -14.94 30.48 10.14
C ASP A 94 -14.70 31.58 9.09
N ALA A 95 -15.74 32.37 8.82
CA ALA A 95 -15.71 33.44 7.82
C ALA A 95 -15.85 34.82 8.50
N PRO A 96 -15.37 35.92 7.89
CA PRO A 96 -15.46 37.26 8.46
C PRO A 96 -16.89 37.77 8.70
N GLY A 97 -17.91 37.10 8.15
CA GLY A 97 -19.32 37.42 8.35
C GLY A 97 -20.24 36.33 7.79
N PRO A 98 -21.54 36.36 8.13
CA PRO A 98 -22.51 35.32 7.80
C PRO A 98 -22.81 35.19 6.29
N THR A 99 -22.46 36.20 5.49
CA THR A 99 -22.67 36.24 4.04
C THR A 99 -21.36 36.24 3.26
N ALA A 100 -20.21 36.07 3.92
CA ALA A 100 -18.93 36.05 3.24
C ALA A 100 -18.83 34.78 2.37
N PRO A 101 -18.42 34.90 1.09
CA PRO A 101 -18.21 33.72 0.27
C PRO A 101 -17.11 32.86 0.91
N LEU A 102 -17.39 31.56 1.00
CA LEU A 102 -16.41 30.52 1.30
C LEU A 102 -15.98 29.90 -0.03
N LEU A 103 -15.91 28.58 -0.13
CA LEU A 103 -15.48 27.91 -1.34
C LEU A 103 -16.70 27.61 -2.23
N THR A 104 -16.48 27.50 -3.53
CA THR A 104 -17.47 26.89 -4.41
C THR A 104 -17.57 25.37 -4.20
N PRO A 105 -18.66 24.72 -4.66
CA PRO A 105 -18.71 23.27 -4.75
C PRO A 105 -17.48 22.72 -5.49
N GLY A 106 -16.76 21.77 -4.89
CA GLY A 106 -15.51 21.22 -5.44
C GLY A 106 -14.25 22.06 -5.18
N GLY A 107 -14.39 23.17 -4.44
CA GLY A 107 -13.29 24.03 -4.01
C GLY A 107 -12.57 23.55 -2.75
N PHE A 108 -13.01 22.46 -2.11
CA PHE A 108 -12.31 21.83 -0.99
C PHE A 108 -12.02 20.36 -1.30
N ARG A 109 -10.74 20.00 -1.30
CA ARG A 109 -10.27 18.66 -1.66
C ARG A 109 -9.26 18.13 -0.66
N VAL A 110 -9.20 16.81 -0.56
CA VAL A 110 -8.11 16.10 0.12
C VAL A 110 -7.27 15.39 -0.92
N ARG A 111 -5.97 15.68 -0.93
CA ARG A 111 -4.99 15.09 -1.83
C ARG A 111 -4.11 14.12 -1.06
N LEU A 112 -3.99 12.90 -1.58
CA LEU A 112 -2.98 11.93 -1.17
C LEU A 112 -1.88 11.86 -2.22
N ARG A 113 -0.65 12.18 -1.83
CA ARG A 113 0.52 12.17 -2.72
C ARG A 113 1.33 10.90 -2.52
N THR A 114 1.64 10.19 -3.61
CA THR A 114 2.49 8.99 -3.61
C THR A 114 3.88 9.22 -4.22
N GLY A 115 4.14 10.42 -4.73
CA GLY A 115 5.46 10.82 -5.23
C GLY A 115 5.48 12.28 -5.69
N PRO A 116 6.61 12.80 -6.20
CA PRO A 116 6.76 14.22 -6.55
C PRO A 116 5.67 14.74 -7.49
N THR A 117 5.27 13.93 -8.47
CA THR A 117 4.27 14.26 -9.50
C THR A 117 3.01 13.38 -9.45
N SER A 118 2.94 12.42 -8.52
CA SER A 118 1.86 11.43 -8.46
C SER A 118 0.98 11.66 -7.24
N PHE A 119 -0.31 11.90 -7.46
CA PHE A 119 -1.29 12.14 -6.41
C PHE A 119 -2.71 11.76 -6.86
N THR A 120 -3.62 11.66 -5.88
CA THR A 120 -5.06 11.50 -6.09
C THR A 120 -5.80 12.56 -5.27
N ASP A 121 -6.74 13.27 -5.88
CA ASP A 121 -7.59 14.26 -5.22
C ASP A 121 -8.97 13.65 -4.94
N HIS A 122 -9.50 13.89 -3.75
CA HIS A 122 -10.83 13.50 -3.29
C HIS A 122 -11.60 14.76 -2.93
N ASP A 123 -12.74 15.00 -3.57
CA ASP A 123 -13.59 16.14 -3.23
C ASP A 123 -14.22 15.93 -1.86
N VAL A 124 -14.19 16.97 -1.02
CA VAL A 124 -14.94 16.95 0.25
C VAL A 124 -16.39 17.24 -0.06
N PRO A 125 -17.34 16.36 0.33
CA PRO A 125 -18.75 16.58 0.03
C PRO A 125 -19.28 17.81 0.76
N LEU A 126 -20.18 18.54 0.09
CA LEU A 126 -20.94 19.61 0.72
C LEU A 126 -21.95 19.02 1.70
N VAL A 127 -22.15 19.70 2.83
CA VAL A 127 -23.27 19.41 3.71
C VAL A 127 -24.53 20.15 3.22
N GLU A 128 -25.70 19.72 3.67
CA GLU A 128 -26.95 20.41 3.38
C GLU A 128 -26.85 21.89 3.82
N GLY A 129 -27.08 22.79 2.88
CA GLY A 129 -26.94 24.24 3.07
C GLY A 129 -25.58 24.84 2.73
N GLY A 130 -24.59 24.06 2.29
CA GLY A 130 -23.28 24.56 1.82
C GLY A 130 -22.12 24.15 2.73
N TRP A 131 -21.07 24.97 2.80
CA TRP A 131 -19.94 24.69 3.71
C TRP A 131 -20.33 24.95 5.18
N PRO A 132 -19.84 24.14 6.13
CA PRO A 132 -20.20 24.25 7.54
C PRO A 132 -19.52 25.46 8.20
N THR A 133 -20.20 26.60 8.26
CA THR A 133 -19.70 27.80 8.94
C THR A 133 -20.02 27.79 10.44
N GLY A 134 -19.02 27.95 11.30
CA GLY A 134 -19.20 28.04 12.76
C GLY A 134 -19.75 26.76 13.44
N ARG A 135 -19.80 25.64 12.72
CA ARG A 135 -20.24 24.34 13.24
C ARG A 135 -19.32 23.23 12.77
N TRP A 136 -18.97 22.32 13.66
CA TRP A 136 -18.20 21.12 13.33
C TRP A 136 -19.05 20.09 12.59
N VAL A 137 -18.49 19.50 11.53
CA VAL A 137 -19.05 18.31 10.87
C VAL A 137 -17.96 17.29 10.62
N GLU A 138 -18.34 16.02 10.51
CA GLU A 138 -17.42 14.93 10.13
C GLU A 138 -17.45 14.73 8.61
N ALA A 139 -16.27 14.64 8.00
CA ALA A 139 -16.08 14.14 6.65
C ALA A 139 -15.52 12.72 6.70
N VAL A 140 -16.14 11.84 5.92
CA VAL A 140 -15.62 10.50 5.62
C VAL A 140 -15.48 10.42 4.10
N LEU A 141 -14.24 10.35 3.63
CA LEU A 141 -13.94 10.20 2.21
C LEU A 141 -13.58 8.76 1.96
N GLU A 142 -14.35 8.11 1.08
CA GLU A 142 -13.95 6.82 0.51
C GLU A 142 -12.74 7.06 -0.39
N ALA A 143 -11.61 6.53 0.07
CA ALA A 143 -10.35 6.67 -0.58
C ALA A 143 -10.02 5.33 -1.21
N ASP A 144 -10.65 4.98 -2.33
CA ASP A 144 -10.19 3.82 -3.10
C ASP A 144 -9.01 4.25 -3.98
N LEU A 145 -7.90 4.65 -3.33
CA LEU A 145 -6.75 5.27 -3.99
C LEU A 145 -6.14 4.42 -5.11
N PHE A 146 -6.52 3.15 -5.15
CA PHE A 146 -6.00 2.15 -6.06
C PHE A 146 -7.08 1.48 -6.91
N ALA A 147 -8.33 1.99 -6.89
CA ALA A 147 -9.34 1.65 -7.89
C ALA A 147 -8.77 1.92 -9.29
N GLY A 148 -8.44 0.86 -10.02
CA GLY A 148 -7.88 0.94 -11.37
C GLY A 148 -6.35 1.10 -11.46
N ARG A 149 -5.59 1.05 -10.36
CA ARG A 149 -4.12 0.98 -10.39
C ARG A 149 -3.63 -0.47 -10.37
N ILE A 150 -2.46 -0.67 -10.97
CA ILE A 150 -1.92 -2.01 -11.19
C ILE A 150 -1.59 -2.65 -9.83
N THR A 151 -2.39 -3.63 -9.45
CA THR A 151 -2.14 -4.52 -8.32
C THR A 151 -1.48 -5.80 -8.83
N ASN A 152 -0.88 -6.62 -7.96
CA ASN A 152 -0.72 -8.02 -8.35
C ASN A 152 -2.08 -8.70 -8.40
N ILE A 153 -2.11 -9.94 -8.88
CA ILE A 153 -3.33 -10.77 -8.94
C ILE A 153 -4.01 -11.02 -7.59
N TYR A 154 -3.36 -10.68 -6.47
CA TYR A 154 -3.91 -10.78 -5.12
C TYR A 154 -4.24 -9.40 -4.54
N SER A 155 -4.42 -8.39 -5.40
CA SER A 155 -4.78 -7.02 -5.03
C SER A 155 -3.74 -6.29 -4.17
N ARG A 156 -2.49 -6.76 -4.12
CA ARG A 156 -1.39 -6.05 -3.41
C ARG A 156 -0.83 -4.93 -4.28
N LEU A 157 -0.36 -3.87 -3.63
CA LEU A 157 0.22 -2.67 -4.26
C LEU A 157 1.73 -2.81 -4.48
N PHE A 158 2.26 -2.12 -5.51
CA PHE A 158 3.70 -1.96 -5.73
C PHE A 158 4.31 -1.00 -4.70
N GLU A 159 5.54 -1.27 -4.23
CA GLU A 159 6.24 -0.51 -3.15
C GLU A 159 6.38 0.99 -3.42
N ASP A 160 6.34 1.40 -4.69
CA ASP A 160 6.54 2.77 -5.13
C ASP A 160 5.25 3.63 -4.98
N GLN A 161 4.18 3.06 -4.42
CA GLN A 161 2.86 3.69 -4.32
C GLN A 161 2.38 3.89 -2.87
N HIS A 162 3.28 4.21 -1.97
CA HIS A 162 2.95 4.57 -0.59
C HIS A 162 2.53 6.04 -0.49
N VAL A 163 1.55 6.36 0.37
CA VAL A 163 1.18 7.77 0.62
C VAL A 163 2.28 8.43 1.45
N GLN A 164 2.91 9.45 0.88
CA GLN A 164 4.01 10.21 1.49
C GLN A 164 3.52 11.49 2.17
N GLU A 165 2.47 12.09 1.62
CA GLU A 165 1.96 13.38 2.04
C GLU A 165 0.44 13.41 1.91
N LEU A 166 -0.19 14.01 2.91
CA LEU A 166 -1.60 14.33 2.96
C LEU A 166 -1.74 15.84 2.86
N THR A 167 -2.61 16.31 1.95
CA THR A 167 -2.82 17.73 1.71
C THR A 167 -4.30 18.06 1.69
N PHE A 168 -4.71 19.07 2.46
CA PHE A 168 -5.98 19.76 2.29
C PHE A 168 -5.79 20.89 1.30
N ARG A 169 -6.54 20.86 0.21
CA ARG A 169 -6.47 21.82 -0.89
C ARG A 169 -7.73 22.67 -0.92
N LEU A 170 -7.56 23.99 -0.87
CA LEU A 170 -8.64 24.95 -1.07
C LEU A 170 -8.42 25.66 -2.40
N ASP A 171 -9.41 25.62 -3.29
CA ASP A 171 -9.36 26.20 -4.62
C ASP A 171 -10.38 27.34 -4.75
N ASP A 172 -9.94 28.48 -5.29
CA ASP A 172 -10.84 29.51 -5.82
C ASP A 172 -11.24 29.14 -7.25
N VAL A 173 -12.33 28.38 -7.38
CA VAL A 173 -12.78 27.84 -8.69
C VAL A 173 -13.56 28.88 -9.50
N ASP A 174 -14.03 29.96 -8.89
CA ASP A 174 -15.01 30.86 -9.49
C ASP A 174 -14.82 32.37 -9.21
N HIS A 175 -13.62 32.77 -8.78
CA HIS A 175 -13.25 34.17 -8.54
C HIS A 175 -14.08 34.84 -7.43
N GLN A 176 -14.61 34.06 -6.49
CA GLN A 176 -15.38 34.60 -5.36
C GLN A 176 -14.50 35.34 -4.34
N ASN A 177 -13.17 35.17 -4.39
CA ASN A 177 -12.22 35.82 -3.48
C ASN A 177 -12.58 35.61 -2.00
N ALA A 178 -12.78 34.34 -1.65
CA ALA A 178 -13.10 33.94 -0.30
C ALA A 178 -11.91 34.07 0.65
N ALA A 179 -12.20 34.36 1.92
CA ALA A 179 -11.22 34.37 2.98
C ALA A 179 -11.86 33.93 4.29
N GLY A 180 -11.07 33.29 5.14
CA GLY A 180 -11.53 32.76 6.42
C GLY A 180 -10.47 31.87 7.07
N THR A 181 -10.92 31.02 7.97
CA THR A 181 -10.10 30.00 8.62
C THR A 181 -10.75 28.64 8.43
N LEU A 182 -9.98 27.68 7.93
CA LEU A 182 -10.35 26.26 7.96
C LEU A 182 -9.85 25.67 9.28
N HIS A 183 -10.75 25.06 10.03
CA HIS A 183 -10.43 24.31 11.25
C HIS A 183 -10.49 22.82 10.94
N LEU A 184 -9.49 22.05 11.37
CA LEU A 184 -9.38 20.61 11.17
C LEU A 184 -9.11 19.91 12.50
N ALA A 185 -9.84 18.83 12.79
CA ALA A 185 -9.69 18.03 14.00
C ALA A 185 -9.89 16.52 13.72
N ASP A 186 -9.49 15.67 14.65
CA ASP A 186 -9.71 14.21 14.64
C ASP A 186 -9.32 13.49 13.33
N LEU A 187 -8.23 13.96 12.72
CA LEU A 187 -7.75 13.43 11.46
C LEU A 187 -7.20 12.00 11.62
N SER A 188 -7.73 11.10 10.80
CA SER A 188 -7.28 9.71 10.74
C SER A 188 -7.43 9.11 9.35
N LEU A 189 -6.54 8.17 9.05
CA LEU A 189 -6.61 7.33 7.87
C LEU A 189 -7.05 5.94 8.29
N VAL A 190 -8.06 5.39 7.64
CA VAL A 190 -8.39 3.96 7.73
C VAL A 190 -7.58 3.27 6.66
N VAL A 191 -6.72 2.37 7.06
CA VAL A 191 -5.77 1.70 6.18
C VAL A 191 -6.03 0.21 6.22
N GLU A 192 -5.71 -0.49 5.14
CA GLU A 192 -5.72 -1.95 5.19
C GLU A 192 -4.87 -2.43 6.37
N ALA A 193 -5.36 -3.47 7.03
CA ALA A 193 -4.61 -4.13 8.07
C ALA A 193 -3.21 -4.44 7.58
N ASP A 194 -2.22 -4.21 8.43
CA ASP A 194 -0.87 -4.63 8.09
C ASP A 194 -0.84 -6.14 8.06
N GLY A 195 -0.89 -6.70 6.85
CA GLY A 195 -0.60 -8.09 6.59
C GLY A 195 0.89 -8.40 6.72
N SER A 196 1.73 -7.47 7.22
CA SER A 196 3.08 -7.81 7.65
C SER A 196 2.98 -9.04 8.54
N GLU A 197 3.49 -10.12 7.98
CA GLU A 197 3.21 -11.47 8.42
C GLU A 197 3.66 -11.55 9.88
N GLN A 198 2.68 -11.74 10.79
CA GLN A 198 2.99 -12.10 12.16
C GLN A 198 4.06 -13.20 12.16
N PRO A 199 4.98 -13.18 13.14
CA PRO A 199 5.99 -14.22 13.28
C PRO A 199 5.35 -15.59 13.09
N TYR A 200 5.78 -16.30 12.06
CA TYR A 200 5.24 -17.61 11.75
C TYR A 200 6.16 -18.66 12.35
N THR A 201 5.61 -19.51 13.22
CA THR A 201 6.33 -20.69 13.70
C THR A 201 6.14 -21.83 12.69
N PRO A 202 7.20 -22.30 12.02
CA PRO A 202 7.09 -23.40 11.06
C PRO A 202 6.55 -24.67 11.72
N VAL A 203 5.75 -25.43 10.99
CA VAL A 203 5.17 -26.69 11.45
C VAL A 203 5.86 -27.85 10.76
N THR A 204 6.58 -28.67 11.54
CA THR A 204 7.13 -29.93 11.04
C THR A 204 6.01 -30.88 10.65
N SER A 205 6.13 -31.53 9.49
CA SER A 205 5.16 -32.51 9.03
C SER A 205 5.84 -33.72 8.40
N PRO A 206 5.25 -34.92 8.52
CA PRO A 206 5.77 -36.09 7.83
C PRO A 206 5.79 -35.83 6.32
N ARG A 207 6.95 -36.07 5.71
CA ARG A 207 7.09 -36.03 4.25
C ARG A 207 6.85 -37.43 3.70
N PRO A 208 6.15 -37.58 2.56
CA PRO A 208 6.05 -38.86 1.87
C PRO A 208 7.45 -39.38 1.56
N ALA A 209 7.69 -40.67 1.78
CA ALA A 209 8.92 -41.29 1.30
C ALA A 209 8.89 -41.29 -0.23
N ALA A 210 9.74 -40.48 -0.86
CA ALA A 210 9.85 -40.43 -2.30
C ALA A 210 10.79 -41.54 -2.79
N ALA A 211 10.34 -42.32 -3.78
CA ALA A 211 11.19 -43.32 -4.43
C ALA A 211 12.14 -42.70 -5.47
N ARG A 212 11.91 -41.43 -5.83
CA ARG A 212 12.57 -40.66 -6.88
C ARG A 212 12.71 -39.21 -6.41
N LEU A 213 13.66 -38.49 -6.98
CA LEU A 213 13.78 -37.06 -6.75
C LEU A 213 12.56 -36.32 -7.33
N ARG A 214 11.89 -35.51 -6.51
CA ARG A 214 10.78 -34.64 -6.96
C ARG A 214 11.18 -33.17 -6.86
N LEU A 215 11.26 -32.49 -8.00
CA LEU A 215 11.67 -31.09 -8.13
C LEU A 215 10.47 -30.20 -8.52
N LEU A 216 10.25 -29.14 -7.74
CA LEU A 216 9.42 -28.00 -8.15
C LEU A 216 10.35 -26.89 -8.64
N ASN A 217 10.36 -26.63 -9.94
CA ASN A 217 11.22 -25.62 -10.56
C ASN A 217 10.41 -24.39 -10.97
N ILE A 218 10.50 -23.31 -10.19
CA ILE A 218 9.86 -22.03 -10.50
C ILE A 218 10.95 -21.03 -10.85
N VAL A 219 11.02 -20.63 -12.13
CA VAL A 219 12.06 -19.73 -12.63
C VAL A 219 11.46 -18.63 -13.48
N HIS A 220 12.06 -17.43 -13.43
CA HIS A 220 11.66 -16.34 -14.31
C HIS A 220 11.80 -16.75 -15.79
N GLY A 221 10.75 -16.50 -16.58
CA GLY A 221 10.68 -16.97 -17.97
C GLY A 221 11.75 -16.40 -18.90
N ALA A 222 12.38 -15.28 -18.53
CA ALA A 222 13.52 -14.70 -19.26
C ALA A 222 14.89 -15.19 -18.76
N ASP A 223 14.93 -15.92 -17.64
CA ASP A 223 16.16 -16.36 -16.96
C ASP A 223 16.45 -17.83 -17.27
N GLY A 224 16.42 -18.18 -18.57
CA GLY A 224 16.67 -19.53 -19.09
C GLY A 224 18.11 -20.04 -18.93
N TRP A 225 18.92 -19.39 -18.10
CA TRP A 225 20.34 -19.71 -17.88
C TRP A 225 20.54 -20.87 -16.90
N TYR A 226 19.53 -21.18 -16.07
CA TYR A 226 19.60 -22.26 -15.08
C TYR A 226 18.78 -23.48 -15.52
N ASP A 227 19.47 -24.54 -15.94
CA ASP A 227 18.84 -25.81 -16.32
C ASP A 227 18.76 -26.77 -15.12
N PHE A 228 17.91 -26.40 -14.15
CA PHE A 228 17.68 -27.22 -12.95
C PHE A 228 16.99 -28.56 -13.29
N ASP A 229 16.18 -28.60 -14.34
CA ASP A 229 15.53 -29.80 -14.83
C ASP A 229 16.57 -30.83 -15.29
N LEU A 230 17.55 -30.41 -16.10
CA LEU A 230 18.66 -31.25 -16.52
C LEU A 230 19.54 -31.66 -15.34
N ALA A 231 19.81 -30.75 -14.39
CA ALA A 231 20.58 -31.06 -13.20
C ALA A 231 19.90 -32.15 -12.35
N ALA A 232 18.59 -32.04 -12.11
CA ALA A 232 17.81 -33.05 -11.41
C ALA A 232 17.84 -34.40 -12.12
N ARG A 233 17.64 -34.41 -13.45
CA ARG A 233 17.66 -35.64 -14.26
C ARG A 233 19.05 -36.29 -14.36
N ARG A 234 20.13 -35.53 -14.18
CA ARG A 234 21.49 -36.08 -14.09
C ARG A 234 21.73 -36.77 -12.74
N LEU A 235 21.11 -36.29 -11.67
CA LEU A 235 21.21 -36.89 -10.34
C LEU A 235 20.31 -38.13 -10.21
N ASP A 236 19.08 -38.05 -10.70
CA ASP A 236 18.14 -39.15 -10.81
C ASP A 236 17.53 -39.14 -12.22
N PRO A 237 17.91 -40.07 -13.11
CA PRO A 237 17.36 -40.15 -14.47
C PRO A 237 15.83 -40.26 -14.55
N ALA A 238 15.19 -40.69 -13.46
CA ALA A 238 13.74 -40.80 -13.33
C ALA A 238 13.14 -39.72 -12.41
N ALA A 239 13.85 -38.60 -12.19
CA ALA A 239 13.35 -37.46 -11.43
C ALA A 239 12.02 -36.95 -12.00
N GLU A 240 11.07 -36.68 -11.11
CA GLU A 240 9.83 -35.99 -11.44
C GLU A 240 10.05 -34.50 -11.30
N VAL A 241 9.87 -33.77 -12.40
CA VAL A 241 10.11 -32.32 -12.43
C VAL A 241 8.83 -31.61 -12.85
N LEU A 242 8.36 -30.69 -12.02
CA LEU A 242 7.30 -29.74 -12.36
C LEU A 242 7.93 -28.36 -12.56
N SER A 243 7.87 -27.84 -13.78
CA SER A 243 8.46 -26.56 -14.15
C SER A 243 7.38 -25.53 -14.42
N SER A 244 7.37 -24.45 -13.64
CA SER A 244 6.40 -23.36 -13.74
C SER A 244 7.10 -22.04 -14.02
N PRO A 245 6.90 -21.41 -15.19
CA PRO A 245 7.55 -20.13 -15.48
C PRO A 245 6.90 -19.00 -14.66
N PHE A 246 7.74 -18.24 -13.95
CA PHE A 246 7.36 -16.95 -13.40
C PHE A 246 7.36 -15.91 -14.54
N ARG A 247 6.19 -15.35 -14.85
CA ARG A 247 5.99 -14.45 -16.00
C ARG A 247 5.97 -12.96 -15.63
N GLY A 248 6.44 -12.64 -14.43
CA GLY A 248 6.44 -11.29 -13.90
C GLY A 248 5.32 -11.04 -12.90
N LEU A 249 5.35 -9.83 -12.35
CA LEU A 249 4.71 -9.45 -11.09
C LEU A 249 3.16 -9.42 -11.14
N HIS A 250 2.58 -9.47 -12.34
CA HIS A 250 1.13 -9.40 -12.56
C HIS A 250 0.48 -10.76 -12.80
N PHE A 251 1.20 -11.86 -12.58
CA PHE A 251 0.72 -13.20 -12.89
C PHE A 251 0.88 -14.15 -11.70
N PRO A 252 -0.03 -15.13 -11.52
CA PRO A 252 0.21 -16.20 -10.56
C PRO A 252 1.35 -17.08 -11.02
N ILE A 253 1.89 -17.84 -10.08
CA ILE A 253 2.61 -19.07 -10.41
C ILE A 253 1.53 -20.14 -10.65
N TRP A 254 1.16 -20.33 -11.92
CA TRP A 254 0.02 -21.17 -12.32
C TRP A 254 0.11 -22.61 -11.80
N ASP A 255 1.30 -23.19 -11.83
CA ASP A 255 1.52 -24.57 -11.41
C ASP A 255 2.08 -24.66 -9.98
N PHE A 256 1.85 -23.62 -9.16
CA PHE A 256 2.15 -23.72 -7.73
C PHE A 256 1.24 -24.80 -7.09
N PRO A 257 1.76 -25.69 -6.24
CA PRO A 257 0.98 -26.75 -5.61
C PRO A 257 -0.33 -26.26 -4.99
N ALA A 258 -1.43 -26.94 -5.32
CA ALA A 258 -2.77 -26.54 -4.88
C ALA A 258 -2.99 -26.79 -3.39
N SER A 259 -2.12 -27.57 -2.75
CA SER A 259 -2.20 -27.89 -1.33
C SER A 259 -0.82 -27.96 -0.66
N ARG A 260 -0.81 -27.74 0.67
CA ARG A 260 0.36 -27.96 1.52
C ARG A 260 0.94 -29.37 1.39
N ALA A 261 0.08 -30.38 1.32
CA ALA A 261 0.49 -31.78 1.24
C ALA A 261 1.24 -32.09 -0.07
N GLU A 262 0.78 -31.49 -1.16
CA GLU A 262 1.46 -31.58 -2.46
C GLU A 262 2.82 -30.88 -2.42
N LEU A 263 2.92 -29.68 -1.84
CA LEU A 263 4.20 -28.99 -1.70
C LEU A 263 5.21 -29.78 -0.85
N LEU A 264 4.76 -30.40 0.25
CA LEU A 264 5.58 -31.24 1.13
C LEU A 264 6.16 -32.48 0.43
N SER A 265 5.57 -32.87 -0.68
CA SER A 265 5.96 -34.06 -1.45
C SER A 265 7.13 -33.82 -2.41
N TYR A 266 7.57 -32.57 -2.56
CA TYR A 266 8.80 -32.22 -3.28
C TYR A 266 10.02 -32.34 -2.38
N ASP A 267 11.14 -32.76 -2.97
CA ASP A 267 12.45 -32.86 -2.30
C ASP A 267 13.26 -31.57 -2.44
N LEU A 268 13.09 -30.87 -3.56
CA LEU A 268 13.74 -29.61 -3.84
C LEU A 268 12.73 -28.66 -4.46
N ILE A 269 12.72 -27.43 -3.94
CA ILE A 269 11.93 -26.31 -4.45
C ILE A 269 12.92 -25.24 -4.90
N VAL A 270 12.81 -24.82 -6.16
CA VAL A 270 13.63 -23.78 -6.74
C VAL A 270 12.79 -22.54 -7.01
N LEU A 271 13.26 -21.39 -6.53
CA LEU A 271 12.73 -20.06 -6.84
C LEU A 271 13.86 -19.26 -7.52
N GLY A 272 14.00 -19.39 -8.84
CA GLY A 272 15.04 -18.69 -9.62
C GLY A 272 14.53 -17.36 -10.17
N ASP A 273 15.09 -16.25 -9.68
CA ASP A 273 14.66 -14.88 -10.00
C ASP A 273 13.15 -14.64 -9.84
N VAL A 274 12.58 -15.17 -8.75
CA VAL A 274 11.16 -15.00 -8.43
C VAL A 274 11.01 -13.98 -7.32
N ASP A 275 10.16 -12.99 -7.55
CA ASP A 275 9.77 -12.02 -6.52
C ASP A 275 8.74 -12.67 -5.58
N PRO A 276 9.01 -12.83 -4.28
CA PRO A 276 8.05 -13.40 -3.33
C PRO A 276 6.74 -12.61 -3.21
N TRP A 277 6.67 -11.39 -3.75
CA TRP A 277 5.44 -10.62 -3.84
C TRP A 277 4.31 -11.34 -4.58
N VAL A 278 4.62 -12.24 -5.52
CA VAL A 278 3.62 -13.06 -6.24
C VAL A 278 3.19 -14.31 -5.50
N LEU A 279 3.62 -14.48 -4.24
CA LEU A 279 3.14 -15.53 -3.35
C LEU A 279 2.12 -14.96 -2.37
N THR A 280 1.05 -15.72 -2.16
CA THR A 280 0.14 -15.49 -1.02
C THR A 280 0.83 -15.86 0.30
N ASP A 281 0.34 -15.33 1.41
CA ASP A 281 0.91 -15.66 2.73
C ASP A 281 0.75 -17.15 3.05
N THR A 282 -0.32 -17.77 2.55
CA THR A 282 -0.55 -19.22 2.69
C THR A 282 0.53 -20.02 1.96
N GLN A 283 0.85 -19.64 0.71
CA GLN A 283 1.92 -20.29 -0.07
C GLN A 283 3.29 -20.09 0.57
N VAL A 284 3.58 -18.89 1.09
CA VAL A 284 4.81 -18.61 1.86
C VAL A 284 4.91 -19.53 3.08
N ARG A 285 3.83 -19.66 3.88
CA ARG A 285 3.82 -20.54 5.06
C ARG A 285 4.01 -22.01 4.69
N TRP A 286 3.39 -22.46 3.59
CA TRP A 286 3.60 -23.82 3.09
C TRP A 286 5.05 -24.07 2.67
N LEU A 287 5.70 -23.11 2.00
CA LEU A 287 7.11 -23.20 1.64
C LEU A 287 7.99 -23.35 2.87
N VAL A 288 7.76 -22.49 3.87
CA VAL A 288 8.51 -22.50 5.14
C VAL A 288 8.32 -23.83 5.88
N ASP A 289 7.10 -24.34 5.96
CA ASP A 289 6.81 -25.65 6.54
C ASP A 289 7.49 -26.79 5.81
N ALA A 290 7.51 -26.76 4.46
CA ALA A 290 8.13 -27.79 3.66
C ALA A 290 9.64 -27.86 3.91
N VAL A 291 10.30 -26.70 3.94
CA VAL A 291 11.74 -26.63 4.22
C VAL A 291 12.05 -27.04 5.64
N HIS A 292 11.27 -26.57 6.61
CA HIS A 292 11.41 -26.98 8.00
C HIS A 292 11.18 -28.49 8.20
N SER A 293 10.36 -29.11 7.35
CA SER A 293 10.12 -30.55 7.32
C SER A 293 11.18 -31.34 6.55
N GLY A 294 12.20 -30.66 5.98
CA GLY A 294 13.36 -31.27 5.35
C GLY A 294 13.39 -31.22 3.82
N ALA A 295 12.51 -30.45 3.16
CA ALA A 295 12.66 -30.15 1.75
C ALA A 295 13.83 -29.15 1.53
N GLY A 296 14.54 -29.27 0.41
CA GLY A 296 15.50 -28.26 0.00
C GLY A 296 14.80 -27.03 -0.59
N LEU A 297 15.32 -25.84 -0.31
CA LEU A 297 14.94 -24.61 -0.99
C LEU A 297 16.18 -23.94 -1.59
N LEU A 298 16.13 -23.67 -2.90
CA LEU A 298 17.13 -22.90 -3.61
C LEU A 298 16.47 -21.61 -4.09
N VAL A 299 17.02 -20.46 -3.67
CA VAL A 299 16.61 -19.15 -4.17
C VAL A 299 17.72 -18.59 -5.04
N GLY A 300 17.47 -18.47 -6.34
CA GLY A 300 18.41 -17.94 -7.33
C GLY A 300 18.29 -16.42 -7.43
N GLY A 301 19.44 -15.74 -7.45
CA GLY A 301 19.51 -14.29 -7.61
C GLY A 301 19.19 -13.81 -9.03
N GLY A 302 18.72 -12.56 -9.13
CA GLY A 302 18.37 -11.87 -10.36
C GLY A 302 17.64 -10.55 -10.08
N HIS A 303 17.05 -9.93 -11.10
CA HIS A 303 16.42 -8.61 -10.99
C HIS A 303 15.14 -8.57 -10.14
N HIS A 304 14.49 -9.72 -9.96
CA HIS A 304 13.24 -9.91 -9.24
C HIS A 304 13.41 -10.72 -7.95
N SER A 305 14.56 -11.37 -7.77
CA SER A 305 14.92 -12.12 -6.57
C SER A 305 14.89 -11.30 -5.28
N LEU A 306 15.00 -11.97 -4.12
CA LEU A 306 14.95 -11.38 -2.78
C LEU A 306 15.63 -10.02 -2.65
N GLY A 307 16.83 -9.80 -3.19
CA GLY A 307 17.57 -8.53 -3.07
C GLY A 307 16.86 -7.28 -3.61
N LEU A 308 16.01 -7.43 -4.62
CA LEU A 308 15.26 -6.34 -5.28
C LEU A 308 13.74 -6.60 -5.27
N ALA A 309 13.29 -7.56 -4.46
CA ALA A 309 11.90 -7.97 -4.41
C ALA A 309 10.98 -6.86 -3.88
N LYS A 310 9.77 -6.78 -4.42
CA LYS A 310 8.72 -5.85 -3.99
C LYS A 310 8.09 -6.23 -2.64
N LYS A 311 8.35 -7.45 -2.15
CA LYS A 311 8.00 -7.85 -0.78
C LYS A 311 9.06 -8.80 -0.25
N HIS A 312 9.30 -8.69 1.04
CA HIS A 312 10.15 -9.61 1.79
C HIS A 312 9.33 -10.29 2.89
N PRO A 313 8.58 -11.37 2.57
CA PRO A 313 7.77 -12.11 3.54
C PRO A 313 8.61 -12.51 4.75
N ARG A 314 8.18 -12.13 5.96
CA ARG A 314 8.98 -12.33 7.17
C ARG A 314 9.23 -13.81 7.44
N ALA A 315 8.23 -14.65 7.22
CA ALA A 315 8.34 -16.09 7.39
C ALA A 315 9.41 -16.70 6.44
N LEU A 316 9.52 -16.18 5.21
CA LEU A 316 10.55 -16.61 4.27
C LEU A 316 11.93 -16.08 4.65
N LEU A 317 12.03 -14.84 5.13
CA LEU A 317 13.31 -14.27 5.58
C LEU A 317 13.87 -15.00 6.81
N ASP A 318 13.02 -15.31 7.78
CA ASP A 318 13.41 -16.04 9.00
C ASP A 318 13.90 -17.47 8.72
N LEU A 319 13.56 -18.03 7.55
CA LEU A 319 14.05 -19.32 7.09
C LEU A 319 15.49 -19.26 6.56
N LEU A 320 15.91 -18.11 6.04
CA LEU A 320 17.20 -17.98 5.37
C LEU A 320 18.33 -17.90 6.41
N PRO A 321 19.43 -18.64 6.23
CA PRO A 321 20.54 -18.67 7.19
C PRO A 321 21.43 -17.41 7.14
N VAL A 322 21.00 -16.35 6.46
CA VAL A 322 21.75 -15.11 6.23
C VAL A 322 20.96 -13.91 6.73
N THR A 323 21.66 -12.93 7.31
CA THR A 323 21.07 -11.65 7.64
C THR A 323 20.77 -10.89 6.36
N TYR A 324 19.50 -10.80 6.00
CA TYR A 324 19.05 -10.05 4.83
C TYR A 324 18.79 -8.58 5.20
N GLN A 325 19.36 -7.66 4.42
CA GLN A 325 19.04 -6.22 4.48
C GLN A 325 18.44 -5.77 3.14
N PRO A 326 17.15 -5.40 3.10
CA PRO A 326 16.53 -4.87 1.89
C PRO A 326 17.28 -3.67 1.33
N GLY A 327 17.59 -3.66 0.04
CA GLY A 327 18.24 -2.54 -0.65
C GLY A 327 19.74 -2.37 -0.33
N ALA A 328 20.38 -3.36 0.29
CA ALA A 328 21.83 -3.37 0.42
C ALA A 328 22.48 -3.37 -0.98
N PRO A 329 23.58 -2.62 -1.20
CA PRO A 329 24.29 -2.63 -2.47
C PRO A 329 24.77 -4.06 -2.78
N VAL A 330 24.51 -4.51 -4.01
CA VAL A 330 25.02 -5.79 -4.50
C VAL A 330 26.55 -5.69 -4.54
N VAL A 331 27.23 -6.56 -3.79
CA VAL A 331 28.69 -6.70 -3.80
C VAL A 331 29.10 -7.60 -4.97
#